data_AF-A0A2P4X6I3-F1
#
_entry.id   AF-A0A2P4X6I3-F1
#
_cell.length_a   1.000
_cell.length_b   1.000
_cell.length_c   1.000
_cell.angle_alpha   90.00
_cell.angle_beta   90.00
_cell.angle_gamma   90.00
#
_symmetry.space_group_name_H-M   'P 1'
#
loop_
_entity.id
_entity.type
_entity.pdbx_description
1 polymer ?
#
loop_
_entity_poly.entity_id
_entity_poly.type
_entity_poly.pdbx_seq_one_letter_code
_entity_poly.pdbx_strand_id
1 'polypeptide(L)'
;TKKTFQTHRSEILRTVFDVEQFETENLTVVTSKKKRKKNDGTTGTKLQKNRPEYSPDVLIGIDPGMRSLVTSVTRKPKVMTISVREYRHLSRMDDFRFWNENLKKREPWYASIVRSMPSFKTASYDTYFKRLQFFWTHLRFLLAFSAEQAFLRWRFTQDRAKMAALDTLAKRLVPIPSKQVCIGYGDWSRRDGIKGYATGPVKGVVEALKKRATVVPIDEYRTSVTCSSCHKRLKQARLFVQMKKKEGEQDIRLKMRPSRKEVKEIAEVRKFRNPKLASKKVVLKCTRNVLRCTNSRCKANFWNRDVNAARNMLELLRSGLKGKLGTRKLRAFRRGQIRK
;
A
#
# COMPACT_ATOMS: atom_id res chain seq x y z
N THR A 1 -24.91 24.10 -25.64
CA THR A 1 -24.41 23.10 -24.64
C THR A 1 -22.92 23.29 -24.43
N LYS A 2 -22.46 23.51 -23.19
CA LYS A 2 -21.02 23.75 -22.91
C LYS A 2 -20.21 22.49 -23.26
N LYS A 3 -19.29 22.60 -24.22
CA LYS A 3 -18.36 21.52 -24.60
C LYS A 3 -17.58 21.09 -23.37
N THR A 4 -17.68 19.83 -22.96
CA THR A 4 -16.91 19.29 -21.83
C THR A 4 -15.75 18.44 -22.35
N PHE A 5 -14.63 18.41 -21.62
CA PHE A 5 -13.48 17.58 -22.00
C PHE A 5 -13.82 16.09 -22.14
N GLN A 6 -14.85 15.61 -21.42
CA GLN A 6 -15.31 14.23 -21.54
C GLN A 6 -16.02 13.94 -22.87
N THR A 7 -16.66 14.95 -23.47
CA THR A 7 -17.42 14.81 -24.73
C THR A 7 -16.56 15.06 -25.97
N HIS A 8 -15.54 15.93 -25.89
CA HIS A 8 -14.71 16.35 -27.05
C HIS A 8 -13.22 16.01 -26.92
N ARG A 9 -12.87 14.98 -26.15
CA ARG A 9 -11.48 14.65 -25.80
C ARG A 9 -10.56 14.47 -27.02
N SER A 10 -11.01 13.79 -28.07
CA SER A 10 -10.18 13.50 -29.25
C SER A 10 -9.89 14.74 -30.07
N GLU A 11 -10.91 15.56 -30.29
CA GLU A 11 -10.85 16.84 -31.01
C GLU A 11 -9.87 17.79 -30.32
N ILE A 12 -10.02 17.96 -29.01
CA ILE A 12 -9.16 18.83 -28.20
C ILE A 12 -7.72 18.33 -28.20
N LEU A 13 -7.48 17.03 -28.07
CA LEU A 13 -6.11 16.49 -28.12
C LEU A 13 -5.49 16.66 -29.51
N ARG A 14 -6.27 16.53 -30.59
CA ARG A 14 -5.77 16.74 -31.96
C ARG A 14 -5.35 18.19 -32.20
N THR A 15 -6.17 19.15 -31.78
CA THR A 15 -5.84 20.58 -31.91
C THR A 15 -4.68 21.01 -31.02
N VAL A 16 -4.60 20.50 -29.78
CA VAL A 16 -3.55 20.90 -28.81
C VAL A 16 -2.18 20.33 -29.19
N PHE A 17 -2.12 19.15 -29.79
CA PHE A 17 -0.88 18.50 -30.18
C PHE A 17 -0.52 18.68 -31.65
N ASP A 18 -1.31 19.49 -32.39
CA ASP A 18 -1.14 19.78 -33.81
C ASP A 18 -0.83 18.50 -34.62
N VAL A 19 -1.68 17.49 -34.42
CA VAL A 19 -1.36 16.10 -34.80
C VAL A 19 -1.22 15.93 -36.32
N GLU A 20 -1.84 16.82 -37.11
CA GLU A 20 -1.73 16.85 -38.57
C GLU A 20 -0.29 17.10 -39.06
N GLN A 21 0.53 17.83 -38.30
CA GLN A 21 1.96 18.03 -38.60
C GLN A 21 2.77 16.72 -38.54
N PHE A 22 2.30 15.71 -37.80
CA PHE A 22 3.05 14.49 -37.48
C PHE A 22 2.42 13.22 -38.04
N GLU A 23 1.27 13.31 -38.71
CA GLU A 23 0.69 12.19 -39.47
C GLU A 23 1.42 12.08 -40.82
N THR A 24 2.63 11.51 -40.82
CA THR A 24 3.28 11.10 -42.08
C THR A 24 2.54 9.89 -42.63
N GLU A 25 2.02 9.99 -43.85
CA GLU A 25 1.48 8.87 -44.63
C GLU A 25 2.52 7.74 -44.66
N ASN A 26 2.14 6.57 -44.16
CA ASN A 26 2.97 5.35 -44.05
C ASN A 26 3.86 5.24 -42.80
N LEU A 27 3.21 4.94 -41.68
CA LEU A 27 3.72 3.94 -40.74
C LEU A 27 2.51 3.19 -40.18
N THR A 28 2.32 1.94 -40.62
CA THR A 28 1.50 0.95 -39.92
C THR A 28 2.12 0.67 -38.56
N VAL A 29 1.98 1.62 -37.64
CA VAL A 29 2.15 1.36 -36.22
C VAL A 29 1.01 0.41 -35.88
N VAL A 30 1.36 -0.84 -35.60
CA VAL A 30 0.50 -1.83 -34.99
C VAL A 30 -0.10 -1.20 -33.75
N THR A 31 -1.30 -0.61 -33.91
CA THR A 31 -2.12 -0.14 -32.81
C THR A 31 -2.64 -1.38 -32.12
N SER A 32 -1.77 -2.01 -31.33
CA SER A 32 -2.22 -2.83 -30.22
C SER A 32 -2.90 -1.86 -29.25
N LYS A 33 -4.17 -1.53 -29.56
CA LYS A 33 -5.14 -1.02 -28.60
C LYS A 33 -5.17 -2.07 -27.50
N LYS A 34 -4.30 -1.92 -26.50
CA LYS A 34 -4.49 -2.53 -25.19
C LYS A 34 -5.77 -1.89 -24.68
N LYS A 35 -6.90 -2.52 -25.00
CA LYS A 35 -8.20 -2.32 -24.37
C LYS A 35 -7.88 -2.28 -22.88
N ARG A 36 -7.93 -1.09 -22.28
CA ARG A 36 -8.01 -0.98 -20.83
C ARG A 36 -9.29 -1.71 -20.48
N LYS A 37 -9.15 -2.97 -20.06
CA LYS A 37 -10.25 -3.76 -19.54
C LYS A 37 -10.77 -2.94 -18.36
N LYS A 38 -11.95 -2.33 -18.55
CA LYS A 38 -12.78 -1.84 -17.47
C LYS A 38 -12.96 -3.08 -16.59
N ASN A 39 -12.35 -3.11 -15.42
CA ASN A 39 -12.69 -4.12 -14.43
C ASN A 39 -14.08 -3.73 -13.92
N ASP A 40 -15.10 -4.13 -14.68
CA ASP A 40 -16.43 -4.26 -14.13
C ASP A 40 -16.32 -5.23 -12.95
N GLY A 41 -16.89 -4.80 -11.81
CA GLY A 41 -16.73 -5.37 -10.49
C GLY A 41 -17.37 -6.73 -10.32
N THR A 42 -16.93 -7.71 -11.11
CA THR A 42 -17.43 -9.07 -11.07
C THR A 42 -16.29 -10.06 -11.35
N THR A 43 -15.16 -9.92 -10.65
CA THR A 43 -14.31 -11.10 -10.39
C THR A 43 -14.99 -11.94 -9.33
N GLY A 44 -16.00 -12.68 -9.79
CA GLY A 44 -16.54 -13.81 -9.06
C GLY A 44 -15.38 -14.72 -8.66
N THR A 45 -15.48 -15.20 -7.42
CA THR A 45 -14.63 -16.17 -6.76
C THR A 45 -14.42 -17.41 -7.63
N LYS A 46 -13.49 -17.39 -8.59
CA LYS A 46 -12.98 -18.62 -9.18
C LYS A 46 -11.91 -19.16 -8.23
N LEU A 47 -12.36 -19.72 -7.10
CA LEU A 47 -11.73 -20.94 -6.63
C LEU A 47 -11.76 -21.87 -7.85
N GLN A 48 -10.60 -22.27 -8.34
CA GLN A 48 -10.49 -23.23 -9.42
C GLN A 48 -11.28 -24.48 -9.00
N LYS A 49 -12.50 -24.63 -9.53
CA LYS A 49 -13.24 -25.87 -9.49
C LYS A 49 -12.42 -26.87 -10.29
N ASN A 50 -12.15 -28.02 -9.69
CA ASN A 50 -11.52 -29.20 -10.29
C ASN A 50 -9.98 -29.20 -10.32
N ARG A 51 -9.36 -29.12 -9.13
CA ARG A 51 -8.10 -29.83 -8.87
C ARG A 51 -8.36 -30.95 -7.87
N PRO A 52 -7.61 -32.06 -7.90
CA PRO A 52 -7.61 -33.05 -6.82
C PRO A 52 -7.42 -32.34 -5.47
N GLU A 53 -7.97 -32.91 -4.39
CA GLU A 53 -8.06 -32.34 -3.04
C GLU A 53 -6.73 -31.68 -2.64
N TYR A 54 -6.60 -30.37 -2.91
CA TYR A 54 -5.34 -29.65 -2.74
C TYR A 54 -5.12 -29.44 -1.24
N SER A 55 -4.24 -30.27 -0.67
CA SER A 55 -3.89 -30.26 0.74
C SER A 55 -2.45 -29.74 0.91
N PRO A 56 -2.24 -28.43 1.05
CA PRO A 56 -0.91 -27.86 1.26
C PRO A 56 -0.35 -28.17 2.65
N ASP A 57 0.93 -28.53 2.71
CA ASP A 57 1.67 -28.78 3.97
C ASP A 57 1.85 -27.50 4.79
N VAL A 58 2.07 -26.37 4.10
CA VAL A 58 2.42 -25.09 4.73
C VAL A 58 1.43 -24.01 4.31
N LEU A 59 0.88 -23.33 5.31
CA LEU A 59 -0.05 -22.23 5.13
C LEU A 59 0.54 -20.92 5.68
N ILE A 60 0.48 -19.87 4.86
CA ILE A 60 0.95 -18.54 5.20
C ILE A 60 -0.16 -17.53 4.96
N GLY A 61 -0.52 -16.74 5.97
CA GLY A 61 -1.41 -15.59 5.81
C GLY A 61 -0.60 -14.32 5.64
N ILE A 62 -0.88 -13.54 4.60
CA ILE A 62 -0.19 -12.28 4.29
C ILE A 62 -1.19 -11.13 4.28
N ASP A 63 -0.90 -10.12 5.11
CA ASP A 63 -1.54 -8.80 5.08
C ASP A 63 -0.62 -7.80 4.36
N PRO A 64 -1.02 -7.27 3.19
CA PRO A 64 -0.32 -6.18 2.54
C PRO A 64 -0.63 -4.83 3.20
N GLY A 65 0.41 -4.05 3.49
CA GLY A 65 0.27 -2.79 4.21
C GLY A 65 0.88 -1.57 3.49
N MET A 66 0.66 -0.40 4.08
CA MET A 66 1.29 0.85 3.61
C MET A 66 2.69 1.10 4.19
N ARG A 67 2.98 0.59 5.39
CA ARG A 67 4.26 0.82 6.11
C ARG A 67 5.10 -0.45 6.14
N SER A 68 4.47 -1.55 6.53
CA SER A 68 4.86 -2.91 6.24
C SER A 68 4.44 -3.22 4.81
N LEU A 69 5.38 -3.59 3.94
CA LEU A 69 5.06 -4.05 2.58
C LEU A 69 4.28 -5.36 2.65
N VAL A 70 4.70 -6.25 3.55
CA VAL A 70 4.09 -7.55 3.83
C VAL A 70 4.21 -7.84 5.32
N THR A 71 3.12 -8.21 5.97
CA THR A 71 3.14 -8.87 7.26
C THR A 71 2.64 -10.29 7.07
N SER A 72 3.47 -11.27 7.36
CA SER A 72 3.18 -12.69 7.17
C SER A 72 3.12 -13.44 8.50
N VAL A 73 2.24 -14.42 8.58
CA VAL A 73 2.07 -15.29 9.74
C VAL A 73 1.91 -16.73 9.30
N THR A 74 2.62 -17.65 9.97
CA THR A 74 2.52 -19.10 9.76
C THR A 74 1.92 -19.81 10.99
N ARG A 75 1.83 -21.15 10.95
CA ARG A 75 1.16 -21.99 11.96
C ARG A 75 1.86 -22.05 13.32
N LYS A 76 3.17 -21.77 13.38
CA LYS A 76 3.96 -21.55 14.60
C LYS A 76 4.23 -20.05 14.72
N PRO A 77 4.50 -19.43 15.89
CA PRO A 77 4.35 -17.98 16.12
C PRO A 77 5.34 -17.06 15.36
N LYS A 78 5.97 -17.55 14.29
CA LYS A 78 6.82 -16.81 13.39
C LYS A 78 5.98 -15.79 12.61
N VAL A 79 6.03 -14.56 13.10
CA VAL A 79 5.60 -13.37 12.38
C VAL A 79 6.80 -12.82 11.63
N MET A 80 6.66 -12.58 10.33
CA MET A 80 7.70 -11.91 9.55
C MET A 80 7.11 -10.67 8.90
N THR A 81 7.73 -9.53 9.17
CA THR A 81 7.32 -8.25 8.59
C THR A 81 8.43 -7.76 7.68
N ILE A 82 8.07 -7.45 6.45
CA ILE A 82 8.95 -6.80 5.48
C ILE A 82 8.51 -5.34 5.42
N SER A 83 9.43 -4.43 5.69
CA SER A 83 9.10 -2.99 5.68
C SER A 83 9.24 -2.38 4.29
N VAL A 84 8.51 -1.29 4.03
CA VAL A 84 8.71 -0.51 2.79
C VAL A 84 10.12 0.11 2.75
N ARG A 85 10.70 0.45 3.91
CA ARG A 85 12.06 1.01 4.00
C ARG A 85 13.11 -0.01 3.54
N GLU A 86 13.00 -1.22 4.03
CA GLU A 86 13.85 -2.35 3.62
C GLU A 86 13.77 -2.60 2.11
N TYR A 87 12.56 -2.64 1.55
CA TYR A 87 12.38 -2.75 0.11
C TYR A 87 13.04 -1.59 -0.66
N ARG A 88 12.89 -0.35 -0.20
CA ARG A 88 13.50 0.83 -0.86
C ARG A 88 15.01 0.78 -0.85
N HIS A 89 15.59 0.30 0.26
CA HIS A 89 17.02 0.09 0.37
C HIS A 89 17.50 -0.98 -0.61
N LEU A 90 16.89 -2.18 -0.60
CA LEU A 90 17.25 -3.28 -1.50
C LEU A 90 17.04 -2.94 -2.99
N SER A 91 16.04 -2.12 -3.31
CA SER A 91 15.75 -1.70 -4.68
C SER A 91 16.52 -0.46 -5.14
N ARG A 92 17.50 0.00 -4.35
CA ARG A 92 18.34 1.18 -4.63
C ARG A 92 17.53 2.46 -4.90
N MET A 93 16.33 2.55 -4.31
CA MET A 93 15.52 3.77 -4.37
C MET A 93 16.13 4.88 -3.53
N ASP A 94 16.72 4.51 -2.39
CA ASP A 94 17.39 5.47 -1.51
C ASP A 94 18.70 5.98 -2.15
N ASP A 95 19.47 5.11 -2.82
CA ASP A 95 20.67 5.51 -3.56
C ASP A 95 20.34 6.50 -4.69
N PHE A 96 19.32 6.19 -5.50
CA PHE A 96 18.89 7.09 -6.57
C PHE A 96 18.39 8.43 -6.00
N ARG A 97 17.67 8.39 -4.88
CA ARG A 97 17.22 9.61 -4.21
C ARG A 97 18.42 10.45 -3.79
N PHE A 98 19.42 9.85 -3.16
CA PHE A 98 20.65 10.52 -2.76
C PHE A 98 21.40 11.11 -3.97
N TRP A 99 21.57 10.31 -5.03
CA TRP A 99 22.17 10.75 -6.28
C TRP A 99 21.43 11.94 -6.89
N ASN A 100 20.10 11.89 -6.98
CA ASN A 100 19.28 12.95 -7.56
C ASN A 100 19.28 14.22 -6.68
N GLU A 101 19.31 14.08 -5.36
CA GLU A 101 19.47 15.21 -4.43
C GLU A 101 20.84 15.88 -4.62
N ASN A 102 21.93 15.11 -4.80
CA ASN A 102 23.25 15.67 -5.07
C ASN A 102 23.38 16.25 -6.48
N LEU A 103 22.71 15.67 -7.48
CA LEU A 103 22.63 16.26 -8.82
C LEU A 103 22.00 17.64 -8.78
N LYS A 104 20.89 17.81 -8.03
CA LYS A 104 20.24 19.12 -7.84
C LYS A 104 21.11 20.14 -7.11
N LYS A 105 22.04 19.71 -6.26
CA LYS A 105 22.99 20.62 -5.61
C LYS A 105 24.08 21.10 -6.58
N ARG A 106 24.54 20.21 -7.46
CA ARG A 106 25.56 20.53 -8.48
C ARG A 106 25.00 21.32 -9.65
N GLU A 107 23.72 21.14 -9.96
CA GLU A 107 23.04 21.74 -11.11
C GLU A 107 21.88 22.65 -10.67
N PRO A 108 22.16 23.90 -10.26
CA PRO A 108 21.15 24.84 -9.75
C PRO A 108 20.04 25.14 -10.76
N TRP A 109 20.37 25.22 -12.05
CA TRP A 109 19.42 25.49 -13.13
C TRP A 109 18.36 24.37 -13.24
N TYR A 110 18.80 23.11 -13.27
CA TYR A 110 17.90 21.96 -13.22
C TYR A 110 17.06 21.94 -11.94
N ALA A 111 17.68 22.19 -10.79
CA ALA A 111 16.96 22.24 -9.52
C ALA A 111 15.88 23.32 -9.49
N SER A 112 16.17 24.49 -10.05
CA SER A 112 15.24 25.62 -10.15
C SER A 112 14.02 25.28 -11.02
N ILE A 113 14.25 24.69 -12.20
CA ILE A 113 13.17 24.25 -13.10
C ILE A 113 12.29 23.19 -12.43
N VAL A 114 12.90 22.17 -11.82
CA VAL A 114 12.14 21.10 -11.14
C VAL A 114 11.32 21.64 -9.97
N ARG A 115 11.85 22.60 -9.22
CA ARG A 115 11.14 23.24 -8.09
C ARG A 115 9.98 24.11 -8.57
N SER A 116 10.17 24.82 -9.68
CA SER A 116 9.17 25.72 -10.27
C SER A 116 8.13 24.99 -11.12
N MET A 117 8.36 23.71 -11.43
CA MET A 117 7.49 22.88 -12.25
C MET A 117 6.07 22.82 -11.65
N PRO A 118 5.05 23.34 -12.34
CA PRO A 118 3.71 23.39 -11.80
C PRO A 118 3.04 22.02 -11.81
N SER A 119 2.18 21.78 -10.82
CA SER A 119 1.34 20.58 -10.81
C SER A 119 0.28 20.66 -11.91
N PHE A 120 0.10 19.60 -12.71
CA PHE A 120 -0.99 19.54 -13.70
C PHE A 120 -2.39 19.29 -13.09
N LYS A 121 -2.49 19.09 -11.77
CA LYS A 121 -3.78 18.89 -11.08
C LYS A 121 -4.49 20.24 -10.95
N THR A 122 -5.37 20.54 -11.90
CA THR A 122 -6.24 21.74 -11.91
C THR A 122 -7.58 21.38 -12.56
N ALA A 123 -8.64 22.06 -12.14
CA ALA A 123 -9.96 22.00 -12.78
C ALA A 123 -10.15 23.11 -13.84
N SER A 124 -9.34 24.16 -13.81
CA SER A 124 -9.38 25.27 -14.76
C SER A 124 -8.53 24.97 -16.00
N TYR A 125 -9.13 25.19 -17.18
CA TYR A 125 -8.50 25.03 -18.48
C TYR A 125 -7.36 26.03 -18.70
N ASP A 126 -7.60 27.33 -18.49
CA ASP A 126 -6.58 28.37 -18.70
C ASP A 126 -5.36 28.15 -17.81
N THR A 127 -5.61 27.70 -16.58
CA THR A 127 -4.55 27.33 -15.64
C THR A 127 -3.78 26.11 -16.14
N TYR A 128 -4.44 25.12 -16.74
CA TYR A 128 -3.77 23.96 -17.32
C TYR A 128 -2.89 24.37 -18.51
N PHE A 129 -3.42 25.21 -19.41
CA PHE A 129 -2.70 25.66 -20.60
C PHE A 129 -1.44 26.46 -20.24
N LYS A 130 -1.55 27.42 -19.30
CA LYS A 130 -0.39 28.17 -18.78
C LYS A 130 0.68 27.25 -18.19
N ARG A 131 0.28 26.20 -17.47
CA ARG A 131 1.20 25.21 -16.89
C ARG A 131 1.85 24.33 -17.95
N LEU A 132 1.12 23.98 -19.01
CA LEU A 132 1.63 23.24 -20.16
C LEU A 132 2.66 24.06 -20.93
N GLN A 133 2.38 25.35 -21.17
CA GLN A 133 3.33 26.27 -21.79
C GLN A 133 4.64 26.33 -20.99
N PHE A 134 4.58 26.50 -19.66
CA PHE A 134 5.78 26.47 -18.81
C PHE A 134 6.57 25.16 -18.96
N PHE A 135 5.89 24.02 -18.93
CA PHE A 135 6.53 22.72 -19.14
C PHE A 135 7.20 22.62 -20.51
N TRP A 136 6.51 23.09 -21.57
CA TRP A 136 6.98 23.03 -22.94
C TRP A 136 8.25 23.87 -23.14
N THR A 137 8.29 25.09 -22.58
CA THR A 137 9.47 25.96 -22.61
C THR A 137 10.73 25.29 -22.06
N HIS A 138 10.58 24.43 -21.05
CA HIS A 138 11.70 23.72 -20.43
C HIS A 138 11.91 22.29 -20.95
N LEU A 139 11.06 21.80 -21.85
CA LEU A 139 11.08 20.40 -22.29
C LEU A 139 12.40 20.02 -22.99
N ARG A 140 12.87 20.86 -23.92
CA ARG A 140 14.11 20.59 -24.69
C ARG A 140 15.31 20.47 -23.77
N PHE A 141 15.47 21.41 -22.83
CA PHE A 141 16.50 21.36 -21.80
C PHE A 141 16.39 20.08 -20.95
N LEU A 142 15.20 19.75 -20.45
CA LEU A 142 15.01 18.57 -19.60
C LEU A 142 15.32 17.27 -20.33
N LEU A 143 15.00 17.16 -21.63
CA LEU A 143 15.32 16.00 -22.43
C LEU A 143 16.82 15.86 -22.67
N ALA A 144 17.50 16.93 -23.11
CA ALA A 144 18.94 16.94 -23.32
C ALA A 144 19.69 16.62 -22.01
N PHE A 145 19.35 17.33 -20.93
CA PHE A 145 19.91 17.08 -19.60
C PHE A 145 19.66 15.65 -19.13
N SER A 146 18.47 15.09 -19.39
CA SER A 146 18.17 13.70 -18.99
C SER A 146 18.97 12.67 -19.78
N ALA A 147 19.34 12.98 -21.03
CA ALA A 147 20.13 12.11 -21.89
C ALA A 147 21.62 12.13 -21.54
N GLU A 148 22.17 13.30 -21.19
CA GLU A 148 23.55 13.47 -20.74
C GLU A 148 23.78 12.86 -19.35
N GLN A 149 22.82 13.05 -18.45
CA GLN A 149 22.91 12.54 -17.09
C GLN A 149 22.55 11.05 -17.01
N ALA A 150 22.97 10.41 -15.93
CA ALA A 150 22.79 8.98 -15.73
C ALA A 150 21.33 8.51 -15.45
N PHE A 151 20.29 9.28 -15.78
CA PHE A 151 18.90 8.93 -15.46
C PHE A 151 18.46 7.60 -16.08
N LEU A 152 18.79 7.35 -17.35
CA LEU A 152 18.47 6.08 -18.02
C LEU A 152 19.21 4.90 -17.40
N ARG A 153 20.50 5.08 -17.08
CA ARG A 153 21.31 4.08 -16.36
C ARG A 153 20.72 3.78 -14.98
N TRP A 154 20.28 4.81 -14.26
CA TRP A 154 19.61 4.66 -12.97
C TRP A 154 18.26 3.95 -13.10
N ARG A 155 17.47 4.27 -14.13
CA ARG A 155 16.19 3.59 -14.39
C ARG A 155 16.41 2.10 -14.59
N PHE A 156 17.35 1.71 -15.45
CA PHE A 156 17.70 0.31 -15.68
C PHE A 156 18.22 -0.37 -14.41
N THR A 157 19.15 0.29 -13.69
CA THR A 157 19.72 -0.21 -12.43
C THR A 157 18.66 -0.44 -11.37
N GLN A 158 17.74 0.53 -11.20
CA GLN A 158 16.62 0.39 -10.27
C GLN A 158 15.67 -0.70 -10.69
N ASP A 159 15.36 -0.87 -11.97
CA ASP A 159 14.44 -1.91 -12.42
C ASP A 159 15.01 -3.30 -12.17
N ARG A 160 16.31 -3.52 -12.42
CA ARG A 160 17.01 -4.76 -12.03
C ARG A 160 17.02 -4.95 -10.51
N ALA A 161 17.36 -3.91 -9.75
CA ALA A 161 17.42 -3.97 -8.29
C ALA A 161 16.03 -4.23 -7.68
N LYS A 162 14.94 -3.66 -8.22
CA LYS A 162 13.57 -3.95 -7.80
C LYS A 162 13.23 -5.43 -8.00
N MET A 163 13.57 -6.00 -9.17
CA MET A 163 13.32 -7.41 -9.45
C MET A 163 14.10 -8.31 -8.49
N ALA A 164 15.39 -8.03 -8.28
CA ALA A 164 16.23 -8.76 -7.33
C ALA A 164 15.72 -8.62 -5.89
N ALA A 165 15.34 -7.42 -5.46
CA ALA A 165 14.78 -7.16 -4.13
C ALA A 165 13.49 -7.96 -3.91
N LEU A 166 12.56 -7.97 -4.87
CA LEU A 166 11.33 -8.75 -4.77
C LEU A 166 11.60 -10.25 -4.69
N ASP A 167 12.54 -10.77 -5.48
CA ASP A 167 12.94 -12.18 -5.42
C ASP A 167 13.59 -12.51 -4.06
N THR A 168 14.49 -11.69 -3.56
CA THR A 168 15.10 -11.85 -2.22
C THR A 168 14.05 -11.85 -1.11
N LEU A 169 13.07 -10.95 -1.17
CA LEU A 169 11.97 -10.90 -0.21
C LEU A 169 11.05 -12.13 -0.31
N ALA A 170 10.77 -12.61 -1.53
CA ALA A 170 9.99 -13.82 -1.76
C ALA A 170 10.73 -15.08 -1.30
N LYS A 171 12.05 -15.17 -1.53
CA LYS A 171 12.95 -16.22 -0.99
C LYS A 171 12.89 -16.27 0.53
N ARG A 172 12.89 -15.12 1.21
CA ARG A 172 12.80 -15.09 2.67
C ARG A 172 11.47 -15.64 3.21
N LEU A 173 10.37 -15.41 2.49
CA LEU A 173 9.05 -15.92 2.86
C LEU A 173 8.91 -17.41 2.53
N VAL A 174 9.41 -17.82 1.37
CA VAL A 174 9.37 -19.19 0.85
C VAL A 174 10.77 -19.56 0.34
N PRO A 175 11.66 -20.07 1.21
CA PRO A 175 13.05 -20.37 0.86
C PRO A 175 13.15 -21.40 -0.25
N ILE A 176 12.40 -22.50 -0.11
CA ILE A 176 12.34 -23.59 -1.07
C ILE A 176 11.04 -23.44 -1.87
N PRO A 177 11.10 -23.19 -3.19
CA PRO A 177 9.92 -23.17 -4.05
C PRO A 177 9.16 -24.49 -3.95
N SER A 178 7.88 -24.43 -3.59
CA SER A 178 7.03 -25.59 -3.53
C SER A 178 5.57 -25.19 -3.71
N LYS A 179 4.85 -25.94 -4.55
CA LYS A 179 3.40 -25.78 -4.70
C LYS A 179 2.62 -26.31 -3.50
N GLN A 180 3.26 -27.01 -2.56
CA GLN A 180 2.68 -27.39 -1.26
C GLN A 180 2.67 -26.23 -0.25
N VAL A 181 3.33 -25.12 -0.56
CA VAL A 181 3.18 -23.87 0.19
C VAL A 181 2.00 -23.10 -0.40
N CYS A 182 0.98 -22.85 0.41
CA CYS A 182 -0.17 -22.03 0.05
C CYS A 182 -0.18 -20.72 0.84
N ILE A 183 -0.25 -19.61 0.10
CA ILE A 183 -0.24 -18.25 0.63
C ILE A 183 -1.63 -17.64 0.43
N GLY A 184 -2.25 -17.22 1.53
CA GLY A 184 -3.46 -16.41 1.53
C GLY A 184 -3.06 -14.94 1.52
N TYR A 185 -3.16 -14.30 0.36
CA TYR A 185 -2.77 -12.90 0.18
C TYR A 185 -4.00 -12.02 0.26
N GLY A 186 -4.01 -11.05 1.17
CA GLY A 186 -5.11 -10.11 1.27
C GLY A 186 -5.28 -9.26 -0.01
N ASP A 187 -6.49 -9.25 -0.57
CA ASP A 187 -6.80 -8.51 -1.79
C ASP A 187 -7.11 -7.03 -1.48
N TRP A 188 -6.12 -6.33 -0.94
CA TRP A 188 -6.24 -4.92 -0.62
C TRP A 188 -6.27 -4.06 -1.89
N SER A 189 -7.44 -3.51 -2.21
CA SER A 189 -7.56 -2.47 -3.24
C SER A 189 -7.04 -1.12 -2.71
N ARG A 190 -5.76 -0.82 -2.98
CA ARG A 190 -5.19 0.49 -2.60
C ARG A 190 -5.86 1.61 -3.38
N ARG A 191 -6.28 2.68 -2.68
CA ARG A 191 -6.67 3.94 -3.32
C ARG A 191 -5.41 4.71 -3.73
N ASP A 192 -5.37 5.19 -4.97
CA ASP A 192 -4.27 6.01 -5.46
C ASP A 192 -4.23 7.38 -4.76
N GLY A 193 -3.03 7.95 -4.64
CA GLY A 193 -2.87 9.37 -4.23
C GLY A 193 -2.88 9.67 -2.72
N ILE A 194 -2.65 8.69 -1.84
CA ILE A 194 -2.51 8.95 -0.40
C ILE A 194 -1.24 9.79 -0.15
N LYS A 195 -1.42 11.06 0.26
CA LYS A 195 -0.35 12.04 0.50
C LYS A 195 0.71 11.47 1.46
N GLY A 196 1.98 11.54 1.07
CA GLY A 196 3.12 11.11 1.87
C GLY A 196 3.48 9.62 1.79
N TYR A 197 2.71 8.80 1.07
CA TYR A 197 2.98 7.36 0.94
C TYR A 197 3.14 6.96 -0.52
N ALA A 198 4.38 6.71 -0.95
CA ALA A 198 4.64 6.18 -2.29
C ALA A 198 3.98 4.81 -2.47
N THR A 199 3.56 4.51 -3.70
CA THR A 199 2.94 3.23 -4.04
C THR A 199 3.95 2.10 -3.86
N GLY A 200 3.60 1.11 -3.05
CA GLY A 200 4.41 -0.09 -2.86
C GLY A 200 4.23 -1.07 -4.02
N PRO A 201 5.18 -1.99 -4.27
CA PRO A 201 5.14 -2.94 -5.37
C PRO A 201 4.18 -4.12 -5.14
N VAL A 202 2.92 -3.87 -4.77
CA VAL A 202 1.93 -4.93 -4.42
C VAL A 202 1.85 -6.01 -5.50
N LYS A 203 1.69 -5.60 -6.77
CA LYS A 203 1.67 -6.52 -7.92
C LYS A 203 2.98 -7.29 -8.07
N GLY A 204 4.12 -6.61 -7.93
CA GLY A 204 5.44 -7.23 -8.04
C GLY A 204 5.69 -8.28 -6.95
N VAL A 205 5.25 -8.02 -5.72
CA VAL A 205 5.32 -8.98 -4.61
C VAL A 205 4.48 -10.22 -4.91
N VAL A 206 3.23 -10.04 -5.37
CA VAL A 206 2.36 -11.16 -5.71
C VAL A 206 2.96 -12.03 -6.82
N GLU A 207 3.49 -11.42 -7.88
CA GLU A 207 4.14 -12.16 -8.97
C GLU A 207 5.42 -12.88 -8.52
N ALA A 208 6.24 -12.26 -7.67
CA ALA A 208 7.41 -12.92 -7.09
C ALA A 208 7.03 -14.14 -6.22
N LEU A 209 5.94 -14.04 -5.46
CA LEU A 209 5.44 -15.14 -4.63
C LEU A 209 4.83 -16.28 -5.46
N LYS A 210 4.11 -15.98 -6.54
CA LYS A 210 3.52 -17.00 -7.45
C LYS A 210 4.58 -17.91 -8.10
N LYS A 211 5.79 -17.38 -8.32
CA LYS A 211 6.94 -18.17 -8.82
C LYS A 211 7.39 -19.23 -7.81
N ARG A 212 7.13 -19.03 -6.51
CA ARG A 212 7.63 -19.90 -5.42
C ARG A 212 6.55 -20.75 -4.76
N ALA A 213 5.31 -20.29 -4.74
CA ALA A 213 4.23 -20.89 -3.98
C ALA A 213 2.88 -20.76 -4.72
N THR A 214 1.86 -21.44 -4.21
CA THR A 214 0.47 -21.22 -4.62
C THR A 214 -0.06 -20.00 -3.87
N VAL A 215 -0.43 -18.93 -4.60
CA VAL A 215 -0.94 -17.69 -4.00
C VAL A 215 -2.44 -17.57 -4.28
N VAL A 216 -3.23 -17.50 -3.23
CA VAL A 216 -4.69 -17.36 -3.26
C VAL A 216 -5.05 -15.96 -2.76
N PRO A 217 -5.67 -15.11 -3.60
CA PRO A 217 -6.19 -13.83 -3.13
C PRO A 217 -7.39 -14.05 -2.19
N ILE A 218 -7.44 -13.31 -1.08
CA ILE A 218 -8.49 -13.39 -0.07
C ILE A 218 -9.15 -12.03 0.08
N ASP A 219 -10.48 -11.98 -0.07
CA ASP A 219 -11.26 -10.76 0.15
C ASP A 219 -11.10 -10.23 1.59
N GLU A 220 -10.46 -9.08 1.71
CA GLU A 220 -10.25 -8.38 2.97
C GLU A 220 -11.53 -7.68 3.42
N TYR A 221 -12.22 -8.23 4.41
CA TYR A 221 -13.33 -7.54 5.07
C TYR A 221 -13.16 -7.55 6.58
N ARG A 222 -12.93 -6.37 7.17
CA ARG A 222 -12.76 -6.15 8.62
C ARG A 222 -11.61 -6.96 9.25
N THR A 223 -10.71 -7.51 8.45
CA THR A 223 -9.59 -8.37 8.88
C THR A 223 -8.64 -7.65 9.84
N SER A 224 -8.43 -6.35 9.65
CA SER A 224 -7.61 -5.55 10.56
C SER A 224 -8.31 -5.15 11.87
N VAL A 225 -9.65 -5.24 11.96
CA VAL A 225 -10.42 -4.74 13.13
C VAL A 225 -11.21 -5.84 13.85
N THR A 226 -11.21 -7.06 13.34
CA THR A 226 -11.79 -8.24 13.98
C THR A 226 -10.68 -8.99 14.72
N CYS A 227 -10.89 -9.32 16.00
CA CYS A 227 -9.91 -10.04 16.81
C CYS A 227 -9.65 -11.44 16.25
N SER A 228 -8.40 -11.80 15.97
CA SER A 228 -8.06 -13.13 15.46
C SER A 228 -8.23 -14.26 16.48
N SER A 229 -8.45 -13.94 17.75
CA SER A 229 -8.65 -14.95 18.80
C SER A 229 -10.09 -15.17 19.21
N CYS A 230 -10.93 -14.13 19.18
CA CYS A 230 -12.33 -14.25 19.62
C CYS A 230 -13.35 -13.68 18.65
N HIS A 231 -12.90 -13.20 17.48
CA HIS A 231 -13.71 -12.66 16.39
C HIS A 231 -14.63 -11.48 16.75
N LYS A 232 -14.48 -10.90 17.95
CA LYS A 232 -15.14 -9.64 18.33
C LYS A 232 -14.40 -8.45 17.73
N ARG A 233 -15.13 -7.35 17.53
CA ARG A 233 -14.58 -6.09 17.01
C ARG A 233 -13.61 -5.46 18.02
N LEU A 234 -12.40 -5.16 17.55
CA LEU A 234 -11.37 -4.47 18.29
C LEU A 234 -11.61 -2.95 18.32
N LYS A 235 -11.16 -2.31 19.40
CA LYS A 235 -11.14 -0.85 19.53
C LYS A 235 -9.72 -0.32 19.36
N GLN A 236 -9.56 0.96 19.04
CA GLN A 236 -8.24 1.58 19.01
C GLN A 236 -7.63 1.57 20.40
N ALA A 237 -6.39 1.10 20.52
CA ALA A 237 -5.67 1.17 21.78
C ALA A 237 -5.18 2.60 22.01
N ARG A 238 -5.37 3.07 23.24
CA ARG A 238 -4.80 4.32 23.73
C ARG A 238 -3.52 3.99 24.48
N LEU A 239 -2.40 4.48 23.98
CA LEU A 239 -1.09 4.20 24.55
C LEU A 239 -0.44 5.49 25.01
N PHE A 240 0.38 5.33 26.04
CA PHE A 240 1.27 6.35 26.56
C PHE A 240 2.39 6.64 25.56
N VAL A 241 2.43 7.85 25.02
CA VAL A 241 3.45 8.29 24.06
C VAL A 241 4.25 9.44 24.67
N GLN A 242 5.58 9.34 24.60
CA GLN A 242 6.48 10.42 25.02
C GLN A 242 6.24 11.64 24.13
N MET A 243 6.02 12.81 24.74
CA MET A 243 6.05 14.06 23.99
C MET A 243 7.49 14.36 23.57
N LYS A 244 7.75 14.47 22.27
CA LYS A 244 8.93 15.20 21.79
C LYS A 244 8.56 16.68 21.84
N LYS A 245 9.21 17.48 22.69
CA LYS A 245 9.11 18.94 22.61
C LYS A 245 9.65 19.32 21.22
N LYS A 246 8.84 19.97 20.40
CA LYS A 246 9.33 20.91 19.39
C LYS A 246 9.23 22.28 20.03
N GLU A 247 10.31 23.05 20.03
CA GLU A 247 10.26 24.45 20.47
C GLU A 247 9.29 25.20 19.54
N GLY A 248 8.36 25.95 20.14
CA GLY A 248 7.51 26.92 19.43
C GLY A 248 6.12 26.47 18.93
N GLU A 249 5.69 25.22 19.09
CA GLU A 249 4.35 24.81 18.63
C GLU A 249 3.29 24.95 19.76
N GLN A 250 2.53 26.04 19.77
CA GLN A 250 1.37 26.20 20.65
C GLN A 250 0.22 25.26 20.23
N ASP A 251 -0.29 24.50 21.19
CA ASP A 251 -1.07 23.28 21.00
C ASP A 251 -2.59 23.57 20.86
N ILE A 252 -3.12 23.66 19.63
CA ILE A 252 -4.54 23.99 19.35
C ILE A 252 -5.53 22.85 19.71
N ARG A 253 -5.12 21.81 20.46
CA ARG A 253 -6.01 20.66 20.80
C ARG A 253 -6.12 20.31 22.28
N LEU A 254 -5.76 21.23 23.18
CA LEU A 254 -6.14 21.15 24.58
C LEU A 254 -7.57 21.69 24.77
N LYS A 255 -8.59 20.87 24.49
CA LYS A 255 -9.95 21.01 25.07
C LYS A 255 -10.86 19.85 24.64
N MET A 256 -10.68 18.67 25.23
CA MET A 256 -11.81 17.80 25.57
C MET A 256 -11.46 17.13 26.90
N ARG A 257 -12.25 17.43 27.95
CA ARG A 257 -12.18 16.69 29.21
C ARG A 257 -12.48 15.22 28.89
N PRO A 258 -11.61 14.26 29.28
CA PRO A 258 -11.88 12.85 29.05
C PRO A 258 -13.14 12.43 29.82
N SER A 259 -14.06 11.76 29.12
CA SER A 259 -15.28 11.18 29.67
C SER A 259 -14.97 10.18 30.80
N ARG A 260 -15.97 9.90 31.67
CA ARG A 260 -15.82 8.95 32.80
C ARG A 260 -15.30 7.56 32.37
N LYS A 261 -15.64 7.09 31.17
CA LYS A 261 -15.12 5.83 30.60
C LYS A 261 -13.63 5.94 30.23
N GLU A 262 -13.19 7.08 29.73
CA GLU A 262 -11.79 7.35 29.38
C GLU A 262 -10.91 7.48 30.62
N VAL A 263 -11.43 8.02 31.72
CA VAL A 263 -10.71 8.09 33.00
C VAL A 263 -10.46 6.70 33.58
N LYS A 264 -11.46 5.81 33.56
CA LYS A 264 -11.28 4.39 33.94
C LYS A 264 -10.25 3.68 33.05
N GLU A 265 -10.29 3.94 31.74
CA GLU A 265 -9.32 3.37 30.79
C GLU A 265 -7.89 3.90 31.02
N ILE A 266 -7.71 5.18 31.35
CA ILE A 266 -6.41 5.74 31.76
C ILE A 266 -5.88 5.03 33.01
N ALA A 267 -6.75 4.79 33.99
CA ALA A 267 -6.38 4.11 35.23
C ALA A 267 -5.96 2.65 34.99
N GLU A 268 -6.65 1.92 34.11
CA GLU A 268 -6.24 0.56 33.71
C GLU A 268 -4.91 0.54 32.96
N VAL A 269 -4.71 1.44 32.00
CA VAL A 269 -3.49 1.46 31.18
C VAL A 269 -2.29 1.97 32.01
N ARG A 270 -2.51 2.77 33.07
CA ARG A 270 -1.47 3.17 34.04
C ARG A 270 -0.80 1.98 34.71
N LYS A 271 -1.50 0.85 34.88
CA LYS A 271 -0.91 -0.39 35.45
C LYS A 271 0.17 -1.01 34.56
N PHE A 272 0.18 -0.69 33.27
CA PHE A 272 1.17 -1.15 32.28
C PHE A 272 2.21 -0.07 31.94
N ARG A 273 2.36 0.95 32.81
CA ARG A 273 3.29 2.05 32.57
C ARG A 273 4.72 1.54 32.57
N ASN A 274 5.40 1.69 31.42
CA ASN A 274 6.81 1.32 31.29
C ASN A 274 7.65 2.14 32.28
N PRO A 275 8.43 1.51 33.19
CA PRO A 275 9.26 2.20 34.17
C PRO A 275 10.23 3.20 33.52
N LYS A 276 10.72 2.91 32.31
CA LYS A 276 11.62 3.78 31.53
C LYS A 276 10.97 5.10 31.05
N LEU A 277 9.66 5.27 31.27
CA LEU A 277 8.89 6.46 30.93
C LEU A 277 8.36 7.21 32.19
N ALA A 278 8.81 6.84 33.39
CA ALA A 278 8.37 7.48 34.63
C ALA A 278 8.73 8.97 34.69
N SER A 279 9.94 9.34 34.27
CA SER A 279 10.50 10.70 34.31
C SER A 279 10.09 11.61 33.14
N LYS A 280 9.32 11.11 32.17
CA LYS A 280 8.98 11.83 30.93
C LYS A 280 7.54 12.31 30.93
N LYS A 281 7.26 13.49 30.37
CA LYS A 281 5.88 13.96 30.14
C LYS A 281 5.23 13.08 29.07
N VAL A 282 4.26 12.27 29.48
CA VAL A 282 3.60 11.28 28.63
C VAL A 282 2.15 11.68 28.40
N VAL A 283 1.69 11.60 27.15
CA VAL A 283 0.28 11.82 26.79
C VAL A 283 -0.33 10.52 26.30
N LEU A 284 -1.57 10.26 26.68
CA LEU A 284 -2.34 9.14 26.16
C LEU A 284 -2.83 9.49 24.76
N LYS A 285 -2.33 8.80 23.72
CA LYS A 285 -2.74 9.02 22.34
C LYS A 285 -3.35 7.74 21.76
N CYS A 286 -4.41 7.91 20.97
CA CYS A 286 -4.95 6.83 20.14
C CYS A 286 -3.90 6.42 19.12
N THR A 287 -3.52 5.15 19.13
CA THR A 287 -2.58 4.61 18.15
C THR A 287 -3.35 3.88 17.05
N ARG A 288 -2.93 4.09 15.80
CA ARG A 288 -3.54 3.39 14.66
C ARG A 288 -3.03 1.95 14.52
N ASN A 289 -1.83 1.67 15.01
CA ASN A 289 -1.15 0.39 14.82
C ASN A 289 -1.49 -0.65 15.88
N VAL A 290 -1.97 -0.23 17.06
CA VAL A 290 -2.29 -1.13 18.16
C VAL A 290 -3.79 -1.07 18.45
N LEU A 291 -4.39 -2.24 18.60
CA LEU A 291 -5.81 -2.42 18.84
C LEU A 291 -6.02 -3.17 20.14
N ARG A 292 -7.11 -2.86 20.84
CA ARG A 292 -7.50 -3.49 22.10
C ARG A 292 -8.69 -4.40 21.89
N CYS A 293 -8.61 -5.61 22.43
CA CYS A 293 -9.77 -6.49 22.54
C CYS A 293 -10.59 -6.08 23.78
N THR A 294 -11.89 -5.92 23.61
CA THR A 294 -12.81 -5.59 24.72
C THR A 294 -13.41 -6.82 25.39
N ASN A 295 -13.11 -8.00 24.86
CA ASN A 295 -13.63 -9.25 25.39
C ASN A 295 -12.81 -9.68 26.60
N SER A 296 -13.38 -9.60 27.80
CA SER A 296 -12.72 -10.01 29.05
C SER A 296 -12.26 -11.48 29.04
N ARG A 297 -12.98 -12.35 28.34
CA ARG A 297 -12.63 -13.78 28.17
C ARG A 297 -11.54 -14.03 27.13
N CYS A 298 -11.11 -13.02 26.38
CA CYS A 298 -10.08 -13.18 25.37
C CYS A 298 -8.70 -12.93 25.99
N LYS A 299 -7.83 -13.95 25.95
CA LYS A 299 -6.44 -13.83 26.42
C LYS A 299 -5.65 -12.74 25.67
N ALA A 300 -6.07 -12.40 24.45
CA ALA A 300 -5.44 -11.36 23.66
C ALA A 300 -5.97 -9.98 24.05
N ASN A 301 -5.24 -9.29 24.94
CA ASN A 301 -5.58 -7.93 25.37
C ASN A 301 -5.33 -6.89 24.27
N PHE A 302 -4.17 -7.00 23.61
CA PHE A 302 -3.72 -6.06 22.58
C PHE A 302 -3.21 -6.77 21.33
N TRP A 303 -3.41 -6.12 20.20
CA TRP A 303 -3.01 -6.59 18.87
C TRP A 303 -2.22 -5.53 18.13
N ASN A 304 -1.10 -5.92 17.54
CA ASN A 304 -0.61 -5.19 16.36
C ASN A 304 -1.61 -5.42 15.22
N ARG A 305 -2.07 -4.33 14.60
CA ARG A 305 -3.10 -4.33 13.56
C ARG A 305 -2.74 -5.23 12.38
N ASP A 306 -1.52 -5.10 11.86
CA ASP A 306 -1.07 -5.82 10.66
C ASP A 306 -0.89 -7.32 10.98
N VAL A 307 -0.39 -7.63 12.18
CA VAL A 307 -0.25 -9.02 12.65
C VAL A 307 -1.61 -9.69 12.85
N ASN A 308 -2.58 -8.97 13.42
CA ASN A 308 -3.95 -9.45 13.57
C ASN A 308 -4.61 -9.69 12.21
N ALA A 309 -4.41 -8.77 11.26
CA ALA A 309 -4.91 -8.93 9.90
C ALA A 309 -4.30 -10.16 9.21
N ALA A 310 -2.98 -10.34 9.30
CA ALA A 310 -2.28 -11.50 8.73
C ALA A 310 -2.72 -12.83 9.36
N ARG A 311 -3.03 -12.85 10.67
CA ARG A 311 -3.64 -14.02 11.33
C ARG A 311 -5.03 -14.33 10.79
N ASN A 312 -5.85 -13.31 10.59
CA ASN A 312 -7.17 -13.47 9.99
C ASN A 312 -7.07 -13.94 8.53
N MET A 313 -6.06 -13.50 7.76
CA MET A 313 -5.78 -14.02 6.42
C MET A 313 -5.47 -15.51 6.46
N LEU A 314 -4.64 -15.96 7.40
CA LEU A 314 -4.30 -17.37 7.58
C LEU A 314 -5.52 -18.20 7.97
N GLU A 315 -6.39 -17.68 8.83
CA GLU A 315 -7.61 -18.35 9.27
C GLU A 315 -8.64 -18.48 8.14
N LEU A 316 -8.80 -17.41 7.34
CA LEU A 316 -9.66 -17.42 6.16
C LEU A 316 -9.13 -18.40 5.09
N LEU A 317 -7.82 -18.46 4.88
CA LEU A 317 -7.19 -19.43 3.99
C LEU A 317 -7.50 -20.86 4.41
N ARG A 318 -7.28 -21.19 5.70
CA ARG A 318 -7.57 -22.51 6.26
C ARG A 318 -9.03 -22.90 6.10
N SER A 319 -9.93 -21.97 6.38
CA SER A 319 -11.37 -22.19 6.27
C SER A 319 -11.78 -22.44 4.82
N GLY A 320 -11.18 -21.70 3.87
CA GLY A 320 -11.43 -21.88 2.44
C GLY A 320 -10.94 -23.22 1.89
N LEU A 321 -9.81 -23.74 2.39
CA LEU A 321 -9.26 -25.03 1.96
C LEU A 321 -10.01 -26.24 2.53
N LYS A 322 -10.53 -26.15 3.75
CA LYS A 322 -11.32 -27.24 4.39
C LYS A 322 -12.72 -27.40 3.81
N GLY A 323 -13.21 -26.41 3.06
CA GLY A 323 -14.58 -26.41 2.55
C GLY A 323 -14.75 -27.24 1.28
N LYS A 324 -15.08 -28.53 1.41
CA LYS A 324 -15.82 -29.25 0.34
C LYS A 324 -17.16 -28.52 0.15
N LEU A 325 -17.48 -28.12 -1.08
CA LEU A 325 -18.71 -27.42 -1.47
C LEU A 325 -19.07 -26.13 -0.70
N GLY A 326 -18.63 -24.97 -1.20
CA GLY A 326 -19.37 -23.71 -1.00
C GLY A 326 -19.56 -23.21 0.44
N THR A 327 -18.77 -23.69 1.40
CA THR A 327 -18.93 -23.34 2.81
C THR A 327 -18.52 -21.87 3.03
N ARG A 328 -19.56 -21.08 3.33
CA ARG A 328 -19.56 -19.63 3.46
C ARG A 328 -18.43 -19.12 4.38
N LYS A 329 -17.60 -18.20 3.88
CA LYS A 329 -16.61 -17.34 4.60
C LYS A 329 -16.96 -17.16 6.08
N LEU A 330 -16.01 -17.27 7.02
CA LEU A 330 -16.27 -17.09 8.47
C LEU A 330 -17.21 -15.90 8.76
N ARG A 331 -18.25 -16.11 9.58
CA ARG A 331 -19.35 -15.13 9.78
C ARG A 331 -18.85 -13.72 10.11
N ALA A 332 -17.82 -13.61 10.95
CA ALA A 332 -17.23 -12.33 11.36
C ALA A 332 -16.59 -11.52 10.21
N PHE A 333 -16.30 -12.17 9.08
CA PHE A 333 -15.67 -11.58 7.89
C PHE A 333 -16.59 -11.55 6.67
N ARG A 334 -17.87 -11.92 6.82
CA ARG A 334 -18.87 -11.75 5.77
C ARG A 334 -19.23 -10.28 5.64
N ARG A 335 -19.30 -9.77 4.41
CA ARG A 335 -20.01 -8.51 4.13
C ARG A 335 -21.47 -8.78 4.47
N GLY A 336 -22.07 -7.98 5.35
CA GLY A 336 -23.49 -8.11 5.63
C GLY A 336 -24.25 -7.99 4.31
N GLN A 337 -25.18 -8.92 4.04
CA GLN A 337 -26.23 -8.63 3.08
C GLN A 337 -26.93 -7.39 3.63
N ILE A 338 -26.65 -6.25 3.03
CA ILE A 338 -27.53 -5.10 3.15
C ILE A 338 -28.83 -5.63 2.53
N ARG A 339 -29.79 -6.03 3.38
CA ARG A 339 -31.17 -6.10 2.94
C ARG A 339 -31.48 -4.69 2.44
N LYS A 340 -31.64 -4.58 1.13
CA LYS A 340 -32.08 -3.33 0.50
C LYS A 340 -33.42 -2.94 1.09
#